data_AF-A0AA50H505-F1
#
_entry.id   AF-A0AA50H505-F1
#
_cell.length_a   1.000
_cell.length_b   1.000
_cell.length_c   1.000
_cell.angle_alpha   90.00
_cell.angle_beta   90.00
_cell.angle_gamma   90.00
#
_symmetry.space_group_name_H-M   'P 1'
#
loop_
_entity.id
_entity.type
_entity.pdbx_description
1 polymer ?
#
loop_
_entity_poly.entity_id
_entity_poly.type
_entity_poly.pdbx_seq_one_letter_code
_entity_poly.pdbx_strand_id
1 'polypeptide(L)'
;MLDREIEPALAAVFQLEAQNVGDLRCQFQFALDLLREDADDRACVLRQAQSLKILLDRYFGTQEAAGPFSVPAIDAIRPSGVSRVTEDGLLNEAILDSLPDRVAVVTTDYRYIYSNALNASRFSQKPIDLVGRHIVEFIGLQRFEARVKRHLDRCFAGELVEYDYISSGRGSAVTRCRMTPCLSAAGDVIGAILVLQDCQELSRDPMAA
;
A
#
# COMPACT_ATOMS: atom_id res chain seq x y z
N MET A 1 14.39 -1.71 30.03
CA MET A 1 14.00 -2.84 30.90
C MET A 1 12.49 -2.78 31.03
N LEU A 2 11.76 -3.29 30.03
CA LEU A 2 10.35 -3.61 30.21
C LEU A 2 10.28 -4.81 31.16
N ASP A 3 9.53 -4.66 32.24
CA ASP A 3 9.51 -5.57 33.37
C ASP A 3 9.18 -7.01 32.95
N ARG A 4 9.98 -7.96 33.47
CA ARG A 4 9.77 -9.42 33.37
C ARG A 4 8.35 -9.86 33.78
N GLU A 5 7.61 -9.00 34.45
CA GLU A 5 6.24 -9.23 34.90
C GLU A 5 5.22 -9.16 33.76
N ILE A 6 5.52 -8.46 32.66
CA ILE A 6 4.58 -8.26 31.54
C ILE A 6 4.79 -9.33 30.45
N GLU A 7 5.99 -9.93 30.34
CA GLU A 7 6.31 -11.00 29.37
C GLU A 7 5.27 -12.13 29.27
N PRO A 8 4.76 -12.72 30.38
CA PRO A 8 3.74 -13.78 30.27
C PRO A 8 2.42 -13.28 29.71
N ALA A 9 2.05 -12.01 29.94
CA ALA A 9 0.85 -11.41 29.36
C ALA A 9 1.04 -11.15 27.85
N LEU A 10 2.21 -10.69 27.42
CA LEU A 10 2.53 -10.52 25.99
C LEU A 10 2.47 -11.87 25.25
N ALA A 11 3.06 -12.91 25.85
CA ALA A 11 3.03 -14.26 25.28
C ALA A 11 1.60 -14.81 25.16
N ALA A 12 0.74 -14.52 26.13
CA ALA A 12 -0.66 -14.92 26.10
C ALA A 12 -1.42 -14.28 24.92
N VAL A 13 -1.17 -13.00 24.61
CA VAL A 13 -1.77 -12.31 23.45
C VAL A 13 -1.41 -13.01 22.13
N PHE A 14 -0.16 -13.45 21.97
CA PHE A 14 0.29 -14.16 20.78
C PHE A 14 -0.13 -15.63 20.71
N GLN A 15 -0.54 -16.23 21.83
CA GLN A 15 -1.05 -17.61 21.86
C GLN A 15 -2.55 -17.70 21.56
N LEU A 16 -3.30 -16.61 21.68
CA LEU A 16 -4.71 -16.58 21.33
C LEU A 16 -4.89 -16.80 19.82
N GLU A 17 -5.85 -17.64 19.44
CA GLU A 17 -6.29 -17.76 18.06
C GLU A 17 -7.29 -16.64 17.75
N ALA A 18 -7.04 -15.92 16.66
CA ALA A 18 -7.94 -14.89 16.15
C ALA A 18 -9.24 -15.54 15.68
N GLN A 19 -10.38 -15.03 16.16
CA GLN A 19 -11.69 -15.55 15.78
C GLN A 19 -12.30 -14.78 14.60
N ASN A 20 -11.69 -13.65 14.24
CA ASN A 20 -12.08 -12.81 13.10
C ASN A 20 -10.87 -12.02 12.55
N VAL A 21 -11.06 -11.38 11.39
CA VAL A 21 -10.02 -10.56 10.72
C VAL A 21 -9.59 -9.35 11.57
N GLY A 22 -10.49 -8.81 12.41
CA GLY A 22 -10.17 -7.74 13.35
C GLY A 22 -9.19 -8.18 14.43
N ASP A 23 -9.40 -9.36 15.03
CA ASP A 23 -8.51 -9.94 16.03
C ASP A 23 -7.12 -10.22 15.45
N LEU A 24 -7.08 -10.75 14.22
CA LEU A 24 -5.86 -10.97 13.47
C LEU A 24 -5.08 -9.65 13.30
N ARG A 25 -5.76 -8.60 12.84
CA ARG A 25 -5.17 -7.28 12.65
C ARG A 25 -4.62 -6.72 13.97
N CYS A 26 -5.37 -6.86 15.07
CA CYS A 26 -4.93 -6.41 16.39
C CYS A 26 -3.66 -7.14 16.85
N GLN A 27 -3.57 -8.46 16.66
CA GLN A 27 -2.36 -9.22 17.01
C GLN A 27 -1.14 -8.81 16.20
N PHE A 28 -1.30 -8.57 14.89
CA PHE A 28 -0.22 -8.10 14.04
C PHE A 28 0.21 -6.67 14.39
N GLN A 29 -0.73 -5.77 14.63
CA GLN A 29 -0.44 -4.39 15.02
C GLN A 29 0.33 -4.34 16.34
N PHE A 30 -0.08 -5.16 17.31
CA PHE A 30 0.60 -5.28 18.60
C PHE A 30 2.07 -5.74 18.46
N ALA A 31 2.35 -6.72 17.61
CA ALA A 31 3.73 -7.15 17.33
C ALA A 31 4.58 -6.05 16.69
N LEU A 32 3.98 -5.26 15.78
CA LEU A 32 4.68 -4.15 15.11
C LEU A 32 4.97 -2.98 16.05
N ASP A 33 4.04 -2.67 16.95
CA ASP A 33 4.22 -1.62 17.94
C ASP A 33 5.33 -1.98 18.94
N LEU A 34 5.36 -3.24 19.41
CA LEU A 34 6.46 -3.75 20.23
C LEU A 34 7.81 -3.69 19.51
N LEU A 35 7.87 -4.06 18.22
CA LEU A 35 9.10 -3.94 17.42
C LEU A 35 9.61 -2.49 17.32
N ARG A 36 8.71 -1.51 17.27
CA ARG A 36 9.07 -0.09 17.23
C ARG A 36 9.55 0.43 18.58
N GLU A 37 8.89 0.04 19.66
CA GLU A 37 9.30 0.40 21.02
C GLU A 37 10.66 -0.21 21.39
N ASP A 38 10.92 -1.43 20.92
CA ASP A 38 12.14 -2.18 21.20
C ASP A 38 13.30 -1.90 20.24
N ALA A 39 13.16 -0.95 19.32
CA ALA A 39 14.06 -0.76 18.17
C ALA A 39 15.55 -0.57 18.52
N ASP A 40 15.85 -0.05 19.72
CA ASP A 40 17.23 0.17 20.19
C ASP A 40 17.87 -1.06 20.87
N ASP A 41 17.10 -2.12 21.18
CA ASP A 41 17.60 -3.36 21.77
C ASP A 41 17.50 -4.53 20.78
N ARG A 42 18.65 -4.91 20.21
CA ARG A 42 18.77 -6.03 19.26
C ARG A 42 18.17 -7.33 19.78
N ALA A 43 18.33 -7.66 21.07
CA ALA A 43 17.80 -8.91 21.61
C ALA A 43 16.27 -8.86 21.69
N CYS A 44 15.71 -7.68 21.97
CA CYS A 44 14.27 -7.50 22.02
C CYS A 44 13.63 -7.46 20.62
N VAL A 45 14.26 -6.77 19.66
CA VAL A 45 13.87 -6.80 18.23
C VAL A 45 13.82 -8.23 17.68
N LEU A 46 14.86 -9.04 17.95
CA LEU A 46 14.89 -10.43 17.47
C LEU A 46 13.79 -11.29 18.08
N ARG A 47 13.44 -11.07 19.36
CA ARG A 47 12.32 -11.76 20.00
C ARG A 47 10.98 -11.38 19.38
N GLN A 48 10.74 -10.09 19.16
CA GLN A 48 9.47 -9.65 18.56
C GLN A 48 9.34 -10.04 17.09
N ALA A 49 10.45 -10.08 16.35
CA ALA A 49 10.47 -10.62 14.99
C ALA A 49 10.11 -12.11 14.94
N GLN A 50 10.48 -12.90 15.97
CA GLN A 50 10.06 -14.29 16.10
C GLN A 50 8.55 -14.42 16.36
N SER A 51 7.97 -13.56 17.21
CA SER A 51 6.52 -13.50 17.43
C SER A 51 5.77 -13.22 16.13
N LEU A 52 6.25 -12.26 15.32
CA LEU A 52 5.67 -11.95 14.02
C LEU A 52 5.72 -13.15 13.05
N LYS A 53 6.85 -13.88 13.04
CA LYS A 53 7.01 -15.09 12.24
C LYS A 53 6.01 -16.17 12.64
N ILE A 54 5.80 -16.38 13.95
CA ILE A 54 4.83 -17.35 14.46
C ILE A 54 3.40 -17.00 14.01
N LEU A 55 3.03 -15.71 14.03
CA LEU A 55 1.73 -15.27 13.53
C LEU A 55 1.60 -15.50 12.01
N LEU A 56 2.64 -15.20 11.25
CA LEU A 56 2.66 -15.45 9.80
C LEU A 56 2.51 -16.93 9.46
N ASP A 57 3.28 -17.80 10.12
CA ASP A 57 3.20 -19.25 9.92
C ASP A 57 1.81 -19.78 10.35
N ARG A 58 1.20 -19.24 11.41
CA ARG A 58 -0.12 -19.67 11.90
C ARG A 58 -1.26 -19.34 10.94
N TYR A 59 -1.27 -18.15 10.35
CA TYR A 59 -2.39 -17.69 9.54
C TYR A 59 -2.16 -17.80 8.03
N PHE A 60 -0.90 -17.91 7.58
CA PHE A 60 -0.52 -17.90 6.17
C PHE A 60 0.41 -19.06 5.78
N GLY A 61 0.82 -19.91 6.74
CA GLY A 61 1.75 -21.02 6.50
C GLY A 61 1.06 -22.25 5.92
N THR A 62 1.39 -22.57 4.66
CA THR A 62 0.93 -23.72 3.85
C THR A 62 -0.58 -23.79 3.57
N GLN A 63 -0.89 -23.88 2.28
CA GLN A 63 -2.22 -23.76 1.66
C GLN A 63 -3.30 -24.75 2.15
N GLU A 64 -2.95 -25.71 3.01
CA GLU A 64 -3.87 -26.67 3.65
C GLU A 64 -4.24 -26.31 5.11
N ALA A 65 -3.49 -25.41 5.75
CA ALA A 65 -3.78 -24.90 7.10
C ALA A 65 -4.41 -23.49 7.08
N ALA A 66 -4.87 -23.04 5.90
CA ALA A 66 -5.66 -21.83 5.78
C ALA A 66 -7.04 -22.09 6.40
N GLY A 67 -7.16 -21.80 7.70
CA GLY A 67 -8.43 -21.82 8.42
C GLY A 67 -9.47 -20.86 7.82
N PRO A 68 -10.61 -20.64 8.49
CA PRO A 68 -11.80 -19.94 7.96
C PRO A 68 -11.59 -18.49 7.50
N PHE A 69 -10.38 -17.94 7.65
CA PHE A 69 -9.99 -16.60 7.20
C PHE A 69 -9.29 -16.57 5.84
N SER A 70 -9.28 -17.70 5.13
CA SER A 70 -9.00 -17.75 3.70
C SER A 70 -9.88 -16.72 3.00
N VAL A 71 -9.27 -15.69 2.39
CA VAL A 71 -10.00 -14.70 1.59
C VAL A 71 -10.73 -15.47 0.48
N PRO A 72 -12.07 -15.52 0.45
CA PRO A 72 -12.77 -16.16 -0.65
C PRO A 72 -12.47 -15.37 -1.92
N ALA A 73 -12.27 -16.06 -3.04
CA ALA A 73 -12.33 -15.42 -4.35
C ALA A 73 -13.74 -14.88 -4.54
N ILE A 74 -13.96 -13.58 -4.31
CA ILE A 74 -15.29 -12.98 -4.44
C ILE A 74 -15.48 -12.54 -5.88
N ASP A 75 -16.24 -13.37 -6.59
CA ASP A 75 -16.92 -13.07 -7.84
C ASP A 75 -17.92 -11.90 -7.67
N ALA A 76 -17.87 -11.01 -8.65
CA ALA A 76 -18.96 -10.19 -9.18
C ALA A 76 -19.95 -9.49 -8.22
N ILE A 77 -19.61 -8.28 -7.76
CA ILE A 77 -20.61 -7.21 -7.55
C ILE A 77 -20.03 -5.87 -8.04
N ARG A 78 -20.60 -5.32 -9.12
CA ARG A 78 -20.45 -3.90 -9.50
C ARG A 78 -21.35 -3.05 -8.59
N PRO A 79 -20.82 -1.97 -8.00
CA PRO A 79 -21.53 -0.70 -8.15
C PRO A 79 -20.59 0.48 -8.45
N SER A 80 -21.02 1.22 -9.46
CA SER A 80 -20.61 2.58 -9.80
C SER A 80 -20.99 3.57 -8.69
N GLY A 81 -20.06 4.45 -8.31
CA GLY A 81 -20.35 5.64 -7.51
C GLY A 81 -19.24 5.98 -6.53
N VAL A 82 -18.41 6.98 -6.90
CA VAL A 82 -17.57 7.83 -6.04
C VAL A 82 -17.24 7.22 -4.66
N SER A 83 -16.30 6.28 -4.63
CA SER A 83 -15.95 5.61 -3.38
C SER A 83 -15.13 6.55 -2.50
N ARG A 84 -15.74 7.03 -1.42
CA ARG A 84 -15.04 7.48 -0.23
C ARG A 84 -14.33 6.23 0.33
N VAL A 85 -13.06 6.03 -0.01
CA VAL A 85 -12.26 4.82 0.33
C VAL A 85 -12.03 4.65 1.84
N THR A 86 -12.77 5.32 2.71
CA THR A 86 -12.54 5.28 4.16
C THR A 86 -13.85 5.33 4.93
N GLU A 87 -14.62 4.24 4.91
CA GLU A 87 -15.57 3.98 6.02
C GLU A 87 -14.90 3.12 7.12
N ASP A 88 -13.83 2.36 6.82
CA ASP A 88 -13.08 1.55 7.80
C ASP A 88 -11.55 1.73 7.81
N GLY A 89 -11.03 2.73 7.09
CA GLY A 89 -9.57 2.94 6.95
C GLY A 89 -8.83 1.80 6.23
N LEU A 90 -9.57 0.89 5.59
CA LEU A 90 -9.04 -0.24 4.83
C LEU A 90 -8.99 0.10 3.33
N LEU A 91 -7.78 0.06 2.78
CA LEU A 91 -7.56 0.03 1.33
C LEU A 91 -8.10 -1.30 0.81
N ASN A 92 -9.17 -1.26 0.02
CA ASN A 92 -9.69 -2.46 -0.62
C ASN A 92 -8.88 -2.77 -1.89
N GLU A 93 -7.83 -3.57 -1.74
CA GLU A 93 -6.90 -3.93 -2.81
C GLU A 93 -7.61 -4.53 -4.03
N ALA A 94 -8.66 -5.35 -3.83
CA ALA A 94 -9.42 -5.94 -4.92
C ALA A 94 -10.10 -4.88 -5.80
N ILE A 95 -10.60 -3.78 -5.20
CA ILE A 95 -11.15 -2.66 -5.95
C ILE A 95 -10.05 -1.99 -6.77
N LEU A 96 -8.90 -1.72 -6.15
CA LEU A 96 -7.78 -1.04 -6.79
C LEU A 96 -7.13 -1.86 -7.91
N ASP A 97 -7.11 -3.19 -7.77
CA ASP A 97 -6.62 -4.12 -8.80
C ASP A 97 -7.58 -4.23 -9.99
N SER A 98 -8.88 -4.02 -9.78
CA SER A 98 -9.88 -4.05 -10.85
C SER A 98 -9.87 -2.80 -11.74
N LEU A 99 -9.19 -1.72 -11.31
CA LEU A 99 -9.15 -0.47 -12.06
C LEU A 99 -8.35 -0.65 -13.36
N PRO A 100 -8.82 -0.09 -14.49
CA PRO A 100 -8.12 -0.18 -15.77
C PRO A 100 -6.86 0.70 -15.83
N ASP A 101 -6.62 1.47 -14.77
CA ASP A 101 -5.55 2.45 -14.66
C ASP A 101 -4.43 1.93 -13.76
N ARG A 102 -3.27 2.55 -13.87
CA ARG A 102 -2.15 2.25 -12.97
C ARG A 102 -2.43 2.88 -11.61
N VAL A 103 -2.38 2.08 -10.55
CA VAL A 103 -2.67 2.54 -9.18
C VAL A 103 -1.49 2.21 -8.27
N ALA A 104 -1.16 3.16 -7.40
CA ALA A 104 -0.19 2.96 -6.33
C ALA A 104 -0.61 3.71 -5.07
N VAL A 105 -0.17 3.23 -3.90
CA VAL A 105 -0.26 3.98 -2.66
C VAL A 105 1.13 4.10 -2.08
N VAL A 106 1.48 5.32 -1.67
CA VAL A 106 2.78 5.62 -1.07
C VAL A 106 2.63 6.29 0.29
N THR A 107 3.54 6.00 1.20
CA THR A 107 3.66 6.66 2.50
C THR A 107 4.25 8.06 2.39
N THR A 108 4.19 8.82 3.47
CA THR A 108 4.79 10.16 3.59
C THR A 108 6.31 10.17 3.46
N ASP A 109 6.98 9.03 3.67
CA ASP A 109 8.42 8.82 3.37
C ASP A 109 8.68 8.25 1.96
N TYR A 110 7.69 8.37 1.05
CA TYR A 110 7.76 8.05 -0.37
C TYR A 110 8.02 6.57 -0.71
N ARG A 111 7.57 5.65 0.14
CA ARG A 111 7.67 4.20 -0.09
C ARG A 111 6.34 3.64 -0.55
N TYR A 112 6.37 2.67 -1.45
CA TYR A 112 5.15 1.97 -1.84
C TYR A 112 4.64 1.14 -0.67
N ILE A 113 3.33 1.23 -0.40
CA ILE A 113 2.63 0.27 0.46
C ILE A 113 1.66 -0.58 -0.34
N TYR A 114 1.29 -0.13 -1.54
CA TYR A 114 0.48 -0.88 -2.49
C TYR A 114 0.82 -0.46 -3.92
N SER A 115 0.68 -1.39 -4.86
CA SER A 115 0.70 -1.12 -6.30
C SER A 115 -0.14 -2.19 -6.98
N ASN A 116 -1.04 -1.80 -7.88
CA ASN A 116 -1.72 -2.79 -8.71
C ASN A 116 -0.77 -3.39 -9.76
N ALA A 117 -1.19 -4.50 -10.37
CA ALA A 117 -0.40 -5.21 -11.38
C ALA A 117 -0.06 -4.32 -12.58
N LEU A 118 -0.98 -3.45 -13.01
CA LEU A 118 -0.76 -2.53 -14.13
C LEU A 118 0.38 -1.55 -13.83
N ASN A 119 0.41 -0.94 -12.63
CA ASN A 119 1.49 -0.05 -12.25
C ASN A 119 2.84 -0.78 -12.12
N ALA A 120 2.85 -1.94 -11.47
CA ALA A 120 4.09 -2.73 -11.30
C ALA A 120 4.68 -3.18 -12.65
N SER A 121 3.82 -3.59 -13.58
CA SER A 121 4.23 -4.02 -14.93
C SER A 121 4.96 -2.93 -15.72
N ARG A 122 4.68 -1.64 -15.45
CA ARG A 122 5.38 -0.50 -16.05
C ARG A 122 6.87 -0.51 -15.73
N PHE A 123 7.25 -1.06 -14.59
CA PHE A 123 8.63 -1.19 -14.14
C PHE A 123 9.18 -2.62 -14.36
N SER A 124 8.43 -3.48 -15.06
CA SER A 124 8.74 -4.90 -15.22
C SER A 124 8.94 -5.62 -13.87
N GLN A 125 8.13 -5.25 -12.88
CA GLN A 125 8.13 -5.79 -11.53
C GLN A 125 6.79 -6.46 -11.20
N LYS A 126 6.75 -7.25 -10.11
CA LYS A 126 5.49 -7.65 -9.47
C LYS A 126 5.10 -6.63 -8.40
N PRO A 127 3.80 -6.51 -8.04
CA PRO A 127 3.35 -5.65 -6.95
C PRO A 127 4.20 -5.75 -5.67
N ILE A 128 4.49 -6.97 -5.23
CA ILE A 128 5.25 -7.22 -4.00
C ILE A 128 6.70 -6.72 -4.09
N ASP A 129 7.28 -6.62 -5.28
CA ASP A 129 8.65 -6.14 -5.48
C ASP A 129 8.77 -4.61 -5.32
N LEU A 130 7.63 -3.90 -5.28
CA LEU A 130 7.56 -2.46 -5.04
C LEU A 130 7.39 -2.14 -3.56
N VAL A 131 6.60 -2.94 -2.83
CA VAL A 131 6.21 -2.66 -1.45
C VAL A 131 7.45 -2.48 -0.54
N GLY A 132 7.44 -1.44 0.29
CA GLY A 132 8.52 -1.05 1.20
C GLY A 132 9.67 -0.29 0.54
N ARG A 133 9.76 -0.26 -0.79
CA ARG A 133 10.85 0.40 -1.52
C ARG A 133 10.52 1.83 -1.87
N HIS A 134 11.56 2.66 -1.93
CA HIS A 134 11.39 4.08 -2.17
C HIS A 134 11.10 4.32 -3.66
N ILE A 135 10.17 5.23 -3.97
CA ILE A 135 9.75 5.53 -5.35
C ILE A 135 10.92 5.86 -6.29
N VAL A 136 12.01 6.47 -5.79
CA VAL A 136 13.21 6.86 -6.56
C VAL A 136 13.90 5.66 -7.21
N GLU A 137 13.79 4.47 -6.61
CA GLU A 137 14.38 3.25 -7.16
C GLU A 137 13.76 2.84 -8.49
N PHE A 138 12.53 3.29 -8.78
CA PHE A 138 11.77 2.92 -9.98
C PHE A 138 11.68 4.06 -10.99
N ILE A 139 11.43 5.29 -10.53
CA ILE A 139 11.27 6.44 -11.42
C ILE A 139 12.59 7.19 -11.69
N GLY A 140 13.60 6.96 -10.85
CA GLY A 140 14.89 7.66 -10.85
C GLY A 140 14.84 9.00 -10.10
N LEU A 141 15.97 9.38 -9.49
CA LEU A 141 16.11 10.58 -8.67
C LEU A 141 15.73 11.87 -9.42
N GLN A 142 16.20 12.03 -10.66
CA GLN A 142 15.96 13.23 -11.45
C GLN A 142 14.46 13.50 -11.67
N ARG A 143 13.66 12.46 -11.98
CA ARG A 143 12.21 12.61 -12.16
C ARG A 143 11.50 12.88 -10.83
N PHE A 144 12.00 12.26 -9.76
CA PHE A 144 11.46 12.47 -8.43
C PHE A 144 11.61 13.92 -8.00
N GLU A 145 12.83 14.46 -8.03
CA GLU A 145 13.13 15.84 -7.60
C GLU A 145 12.47 16.88 -8.51
N ALA A 146 12.52 16.69 -9.82
CA ALA A 146 12.01 17.69 -10.77
C ALA A 146 10.48 17.80 -10.80
N ARG A 147 9.75 16.74 -10.42
CA ARG A 147 8.28 16.70 -10.58
C ARG A 147 7.56 15.99 -9.45
N VAL A 148 7.89 14.73 -9.17
CA VAL A 148 7.01 13.88 -8.34
C VAL A 148 6.97 14.35 -6.89
N LYS A 149 8.13 14.73 -6.31
CA LYS A 149 8.26 15.14 -4.92
C LYS A 149 7.31 16.30 -4.57
N ARG A 150 7.35 17.39 -5.33
CA ARG A 150 6.50 18.57 -5.07
C ARG A 150 4.99 18.27 -5.10
N HIS A 151 4.55 17.30 -5.90
CA HIS A 151 3.14 16.93 -6.00
C HIS A 151 2.72 16.01 -4.86
N LEU A 152 3.60 15.07 -4.47
CA LEU A 152 3.39 14.26 -3.28
C LEU A 152 3.37 15.12 -2.01
N ASP A 153 4.29 16.06 -1.86
CA ASP A 153 4.35 16.94 -0.68
C ASP A 153 3.06 17.75 -0.49
N ARG A 154 2.50 18.28 -1.59
CA ARG A 154 1.20 18.97 -1.58
C ARG A 154 0.05 18.02 -1.21
N CYS A 155 0.09 16.80 -1.73
CA CYS A 155 -0.89 15.77 -1.39
C CYS A 155 -0.80 15.39 0.10
N PHE A 156 0.40 15.26 0.65
CA PHE A 156 0.62 14.98 2.07
C PHE A 156 0.15 16.14 2.97
N ALA A 157 0.13 17.37 2.45
CA ALA A 157 -0.49 18.51 3.11
C ALA A 157 -2.04 18.54 3.01
N GLY A 158 -2.65 17.51 2.42
CA GLY A 158 -4.10 17.35 2.31
C GLY A 158 -4.71 17.85 0.99
N GLU A 159 -3.89 18.31 0.02
CA GLU A 159 -4.42 18.78 -1.26
C GLU A 159 -4.75 17.63 -2.22
N LEU A 160 -5.84 17.77 -2.98
CA LEU A 160 -6.06 16.96 -4.18
C LEU A 160 -5.19 17.51 -5.31
N VAL A 161 -4.34 16.66 -5.89
CA VAL A 161 -3.38 17.09 -6.92
C VAL A 161 -3.65 16.35 -8.24
N GLU A 162 -3.76 17.09 -9.34
CA GLU A 162 -3.89 16.54 -10.68
C GLU A 162 -2.94 17.26 -11.64
N TYR A 163 -2.23 16.51 -12.48
CA TYR A 163 -1.38 17.06 -13.53
C TYR A 163 -1.07 16.03 -14.62
N ASP A 164 -0.76 16.51 -15.82
CA ASP A 164 -0.41 15.70 -16.97
C ASP A 164 1.11 15.71 -17.20
N TYR A 165 1.68 14.60 -17.68
CA TYR A 165 3.10 14.51 -18.04
C TYR A 165 3.33 13.51 -19.19
N ILE A 166 4.40 13.71 -19.95
CA ILE A 166 4.78 12.77 -21.02
C ILE A 166 5.50 11.58 -20.39
N SER A 167 4.96 10.38 -20.59
CA SER A 167 5.53 9.15 -20.07
C SER A 167 6.64 8.65 -21.00
N SER A 168 7.82 8.36 -20.46
CA SER A 168 8.90 7.74 -21.24
C SER A 168 8.59 6.26 -21.46
N GLY A 169 8.11 5.89 -22.66
CA GLY A 169 7.72 4.53 -23.09
C GLY A 169 7.70 4.40 -24.62
N ARG A 170 7.31 3.23 -25.17
CA ARG A 170 7.12 3.03 -26.62
C ARG A 170 5.89 3.85 -27.07
N GLY A 171 6.13 5.00 -27.70
CA GLY A 171 5.12 6.00 -28.02
C GLY A 171 4.96 6.97 -26.84
N SER A 172 5.28 8.25 -27.06
CA SER A 172 5.13 9.30 -26.05
C SER A 172 3.63 9.53 -25.77
N ALA A 173 3.06 8.73 -24.88
CA ALA A 173 1.70 8.95 -24.40
C ALA A 173 1.68 10.01 -23.28
N VAL A 174 0.64 10.86 -23.31
CA VAL A 174 0.35 11.77 -22.20
C VAL A 174 -0.26 10.94 -21.08
N THR A 175 0.36 10.95 -19.90
CA THR A 175 -0.20 10.33 -18.69
C THR A 175 -0.78 11.42 -17.80
N ARG A 176 -2.04 11.27 -17.42
CA ARG A 176 -2.68 12.04 -16.36
C ARG A 176 -2.44 11.39 -15.01
N CYS A 177 -1.93 12.16 -14.05
CA CYS A 177 -1.69 11.69 -12.69
C CYS A 177 -2.61 12.43 -11.73
N ARG A 178 -3.38 11.66 -10.94
CA ARG A 178 -4.18 12.15 -9.82
C ARG A 178 -3.61 11.61 -8.52
N MET A 179 -3.54 12.47 -7.51
CA MET A 179 -3.10 12.14 -6.17
C MET A 179 -4.15 12.60 -5.16
N THR A 180 -4.57 11.66 -4.31
CA THR A 180 -5.54 11.89 -3.24
C THR A 180 -4.89 11.55 -1.90
N PRO A 181 -5.02 12.38 -0.86
CA PRO A 181 -4.50 12.07 0.47
C PRO A 181 -5.08 10.75 0.99
N CYS A 182 -4.22 9.87 1.50
CA CYS A 182 -4.64 8.67 2.21
C CYS A 182 -4.70 8.99 3.70
N LEU A 183 -5.88 8.82 4.30
CA LEU A 183 -6.15 9.20 5.70
C LEU A 183 -6.18 7.97 6.60
N SER A 184 -5.65 8.10 7.82
CA SER A 184 -5.88 7.14 8.89
C SER A 184 -7.32 7.22 9.41
N ALA A 185 -7.72 6.26 10.24
CA ALA A 185 -9.00 6.33 10.96
C ALA A 185 -9.12 7.56 11.88
N ALA A 186 -7.99 8.12 12.31
CA ALA A 186 -7.93 9.35 13.11
C ALA A 186 -8.03 10.64 12.27
N GLY A 187 -7.99 10.53 10.93
CA GLY A 187 -8.03 11.65 10.00
C GLY A 187 -6.66 12.22 9.63
N ASP A 188 -5.57 11.62 10.11
CA ASP A 188 -4.21 12.04 9.77
C ASP A 188 -3.81 11.56 8.37
N VAL A 189 -3.07 12.38 7.63
CA VAL A 189 -2.53 11.97 6.33
C VAL A 189 -1.37 11.00 6.52
N ILE A 190 -1.57 9.75 6.13
CA ILE A 190 -0.57 8.67 6.22
C ILE A 190 0.12 8.38 4.89
N GLY A 191 -0.34 9.00 3.80
CA GLY A 191 0.21 8.79 2.47
C GLY A 191 -0.61 9.42 1.35
N ALA A 192 -0.41 8.92 0.14
CA ALA A 192 -1.14 9.34 -1.05
C ALA A 192 -1.54 8.13 -1.90
N ILE A 193 -2.76 8.17 -2.42
CA ILE A 193 -3.25 7.26 -3.47
C ILE A 193 -2.97 7.94 -4.81
N LEU A 194 -2.25 7.26 -5.70
CA LEU A 194 -1.91 7.71 -7.03
C LEU A 194 -2.70 6.90 -8.05
N VAL A 195 -3.36 7.60 -8.97
CA VAL A 195 -3.98 7.02 -10.16
C VAL A 195 -3.32 7.62 -11.39
N LEU A 196 -2.77 6.78 -12.25
CA LEU A 196 -2.11 7.18 -13.49
C LEU A 196 -2.87 6.61 -14.68
N GLN A 197 -3.47 7.53 -15.44
CA GLN A 197 -4.26 7.26 -16.63
C GLN A 197 -3.43 7.59 -17.86
N ASP A 198 -3.20 6.60 -18.73
CA ASP A 198 -2.57 6.86 -20.03
C ASP A 198 -3.65 7.36 -21.00
N CYS A 199 -3.53 8.61 -21.44
CA CYS A 199 -4.40 9.20 -22.44
C CYS A 199 -3.85 8.87 -23.83
N GLN A 200 -4.67 8.31 -24.71
CA GLN A 200 -4.27 8.06 -26.10
C GLN A 200 -3.83 9.36 -26.78
N GLU A 201 -2.87 9.25 -27.70
CA GLU A 201 -2.51 10.33 -28.61
C GLU A 201 -3.79 10.88 -29.25
N LEU A 202 -4.00 12.20 -29.16
CA LEU A 202 -4.89 12.89 -30.09
C LEU A 202 -4.34 12.57 -31.48
N SER A 203 -5.02 11.68 -32.20
CA SER A 203 -4.84 11.52 -33.64
C SER A 203 -4.99 12.92 -34.23
N ARG A 204 -3.89 13.50 -34.72
CA ARG A 204 -4.00 14.62 -35.64
C ARG A 204 -4.81 14.10 -36.81
N ASP A 205 -6.05 14.58 -36.94
CA ASP A 205 -6.88 14.37 -38.11
C ASP A 205 -6.04 14.68 -39.36
N PRO A 206 -5.77 13.72 -40.26
CA PRO A 206 -5.21 14.02 -41.55
C PRO A 206 -6.39 14.29 -42.49
N MET A 207 -7.12 15.40 -42.32
CA MET A 207 -8.16 15.79 -43.29
C MET A 207 -8.49 17.29 -43.35
N ALA A 208 -7.44 18.13 -43.34
CA ALA A 208 -7.54 19.50 -43.85
C ALA A 208 -6.51 19.72 -44.96
N ALA A 209 -6.82 19.21 -46.16
CA ALA A 209 -6.33 19.71 -47.44
C ALA A 209 -7.26 19.22 -48.56
#